data_AF-A0A095SM42-F1
#
_entry.id   AF-A0A095SM42-F1
#
_cell.length_a   1.000
_cell.length_b   1.000
_cell.length_c   1.000
_cell.angle_alpha   90.00
_cell.angle_beta   90.00
_cell.angle_gamma   90.00
#
_symmetry.space_group_name_H-M   'P 1'
#
loop_
_entity.id
_entity.type
_entity.pdbx_description
1 polymer ?
#
loop_
_entity_poly.entity_id
_entity_poly.type
_entity_poly.pdbx_seq_one_letter_code
_entity_poly.pdbx_strand_id
1 'polypeptide(L)'
;MSESLFRRLLILVALIFCGALLVLAGPPLLENPDIIGAFAAGFANPYAAGYSTDVILCWVILAIWVLFERQQYRIRGGWLALLLGIVPGVAVGFALYLLMRQRQLKGSGIV
;
A
#
# COMPACT_ATOMS: atom_id res chain seq x y z
N MET A 1 -0.87 13.70 18.32
CA MET A 1 0.20 13.84 17.30
C MET A 1 -0.15 14.99 16.37
N SER A 2 0.82 15.80 15.90
CA SER A 2 0.55 16.86 14.93
C SER A 2 0.34 16.31 13.51
N GLU A 3 -0.47 17.01 12.70
CA GLU A 3 -0.75 16.64 11.30
C GLU A 3 0.54 16.52 10.47
N SER A 4 1.50 17.43 10.71
CA SER A 4 2.80 17.39 10.04
C SER A 4 3.61 16.13 10.40
N LEU A 5 3.57 15.70 11.67
CA LEU A 5 4.28 14.51 12.11
C LEU A 5 3.63 13.24 11.53
N PHE A 6 2.31 13.14 11.56
CA PHE A 6 1.56 12.05 10.92
C PHE A 6 1.96 11.87 9.45
N ARG A 7 1.91 12.96 8.68
CA ARG A 7 2.27 12.95 7.26
C ARG A 7 3.72 12.52 7.03
N ARG A 8 4.66 13.04 7.83
CA ARG A 8 6.09 12.68 7.72
C ARG A 8 6.31 11.20 8.01
N LEU A 9 5.66 10.64 9.03
CA LEU A 9 5.78 9.23 9.37
C LEU A 9 5.24 8.32 8.25
N LEU A 10 4.07 8.64 7.69
CA LEU A 10 3.52 7.88 6.56
C LEU A 10 4.45 7.88 5.34
N ILE A 11 4.99 9.05 4.98
CA ILE A 11 5.93 9.17 3.87
C ILE A 11 7.21 8.39 4.16
N LEU A 12 7.74 8.51 5.37
CA LEU A 12 8.95 7.81 5.79
C LEU A 12 8.79 6.28 5.68
N VAL A 13 7.69 5.74 6.21
CA VAL A 13 7.41 4.30 6.14
C VAL A 13 7.26 3.84 4.69
N ALA A 14 6.55 4.61 3.85
CA ALA A 14 6.40 4.29 2.43
C ALA A 14 7.76 4.27 1.70
N LEU A 15 8.63 5.25 1.98
CA LEU A 15 9.97 5.31 1.38
C LEU A 15 10.87 4.18 1.86
N ILE A 16 10.84 3.84 3.16
CA ILE A 16 11.59 2.71 3.72
C ILE A 16 11.15 1.41 3.03
N PHE A 17 9.83 1.19 2.90
CA PHE A 17 9.31 0.00 2.22
C PHE A 17 9.72 -0.06 0.75
N CYS A 18 9.59 1.03 0.00
CA CYS A 18 10.07 1.10 -1.39
C CYS A 18 11.56 0.78 -1.50
N GLY A 19 12.39 1.37 -0.63
CA GLY A 19 13.83 1.11 -0.60
C GLY A 19 14.14 -0.35 -0.30
N ALA A 20 13.47 -0.94 0.69
CA ALA A 20 13.62 -2.36 1.02
C ALA A 20 13.21 -3.25 -0.16
N LEU A 21 12.07 -2.97 -0.82
CA LEU A 21 11.63 -3.73 -1.98
C LEU A 21 12.65 -3.66 -3.13
N LEU A 22 13.19 -2.48 -3.43
CA LEU A 22 14.20 -2.31 -4.46
C LEU A 22 15.50 -3.04 -4.13
N VAL A 23 15.93 -3.05 -2.87
CA VAL A 23 17.17 -3.75 -2.46
C VAL A 23 16.98 -5.27 -2.45
N LEU A 24 15.84 -5.75 -1.96
CA LEU A 24 15.60 -7.19 -1.75
C LEU A 24 15.11 -7.90 -3.02
N ALA A 25 14.21 -7.27 -3.78
CA ALA A 25 13.60 -7.87 -4.96
C ALA A 25 14.12 -7.26 -6.28
N GLY A 26 14.73 -6.08 -6.25
CA GLY A 26 15.24 -5.42 -7.45
C GLY A 26 16.34 -6.20 -8.18
N PRO A 27 17.45 -6.60 -7.53
CA PRO A 27 18.51 -7.36 -8.18
C PRO A 27 18.03 -8.66 -8.85
N PRO A 28 17.31 -9.59 -8.17
CA PRO A 28 16.88 -10.83 -8.82
C PRO A 28 15.88 -10.59 -9.95
N LEU A 29 15.03 -9.56 -9.86
CA LEU A 29 14.08 -9.21 -10.92
C LEU A 29 14.76 -8.56 -12.14
N LEU A 30 15.89 -7.87 -11.95
CA LEU A 30 16.69 -7.32 -13.05
C LEU A 30 17.48 -8.42 -13.77
N GLU A 31 18.01 -9.40 -13.04
CA GLU A 31 18.71 -10.54 -13.61
C GLU A 31 17.76 -11.46 -14.39
N ASN A 32 16.58 -11.74 -13.82
CA ASN A 32 15.55 -12.54 -14.45
C ASN A 32 14.19 -11.83 -14.29
N PRO A 33 13.70 -11.13 -15.33
CA PRO A 33 12.47 -10.33 -15.28
C PRO A 33 11.20 -11.18 -15.35
N ASP A 34 11.16 -12.26 -14.57
CA ASP A 34 9.99 -13.11 -14.38
C ASP A 34 9.17 -12.64 -13.19
N ILE A 35 8.20 -11.77 -13.47
CA ILE A 35 7.29 -11.19 -12.45
C ILE A 35 6.42 -12.28 -11.82
N ILE A 36 6.01 -13.29 -12.61
CA ILE A 36 5.14 -14.37 -12.11
C ILE A 36 5.95 -15.27 -11.20
N GLY A 37 7.17 -15.63 -11.59
CA GLY A 37 8.11 -16.38 -10.75
C GLY A 37 8.46 -15.63 -9.46
N ALA A 38 8.70 -14.32 -9.53
CA ALA A 38 8.96 -13.50 -8.35
C ALA A 38 7.77 -13.47 -7.38
N PHE A 39 6.54 -13.40 -7.90
CA PHE A 39 5.34 -13.50 -7.08
C PHE A 39 5.19 -14.89 -6.46
N ALA A 40 5.40 -15.95 -7.24
CA ALA A 40 5.34 -17.33 -6.76
C ALA A 40 6.40 -17.63 -5.67
N ALA A 41 7.57 -16.98 -5.74
CA ALA A 41 8.60 -17.08 -4.71
C ALA A 41 8.14 -16.55 -3.34
N GLY A 42 7.15 -15.65 -3.29
CA GLY A 42 6.47 -15.25 -2.07
C GLY A 42 5.74 -16.40 -1.35
N PHE A 43 5.56 -17.55 -2.02
CA PHE A 43 4.93 -18.76 -1.47
C PHE A 43 5.90 -19.95 -1.40
N ALA A 44 7.21 -19.71 -1.50
CA ALA A 44 8.22 -20.78 -1.56
C ALA A 44 8.34 -21.63 -0.28
N ASN A 45 7.86 -21.14 0.86
CA ASN A 45 7.84 -21.88 2.13
C ASN A 45 6.69 -21.39 3.04
N PRO A 46 6.33 -22.13 4.11
CA PRO A 46 5.19 -21.77 4.97
C PRO A 46 5.27 -20.38 5.62
N TYR A 47 6.46 -19.92 6.01
CA TYR A 47 6.62 -18.59 6.60
C TYR A 47 6.41 -17.49 5.56
N ALA A 48 7.02 -17.62 4.37
CA ALA A 48 6.83 -16.71 3.26
C ALA A 48 5.36 -16.68 2.82
N ALA A 49 4.73 -17.85 2.69
CA ALA A 49 3.31 -17.96 2.34
C ALA A 49 2.41 -17.29 3.38
N GLY A 50 2.74 -17.40 4.68
CA GLY A 50 2.05 -16.69 5.76
C GLY A 50 2.11 -15.17 5.58
N TYR A 51 3.30 -14.60 5.39
CA TYR A 51 3.46 -13.16 5.14
C TYR A 51 2.79 -12.70 3.84
N SER A 52 2.92 -13.46 2.75
CA SER A 52 2.27 -13.13 1.47
C SER A 52 0.75 -13.13 1.59
N THR A 53 0.19 -14.11 2.31
CA THR A 53 -1.25 -14.17 2.59
C THR A 53 -1.70 -12.96 3.39
N ASP A 54 -0.98 -12.59 4.45
CA ASP A 54 -1.26 -11.41 5.27
C ASP A 54 -1.28 -10.12 4.43
N VAL A 55 -0.26 -9.92 3.58
CA VAL A 55 -0.17 -8.76 2.68
C VAL A 55 -1.35 -8.72 1.70
N ILE A 56 -1.71 -9.85 1.09
CA ILE A 56 -2.86 -9.92 0.16
C ILE A 56 -4.16 -9.61 0.88
N LEU A 57 -4.39 -10.17 2.07
CA LEU A 57 -5.61 -9.91 2.84
C LEU A 57 -5.68 -8.46 3.31
N CYS A 58 -4.55 -7.86 3.72
CA CYS A 58 -4.48 -6.43 4.03
C CYS A 58 -4.82 -5.56 2.81
N TRP A 59 -4.37 -5.94 1.61
CA TRP A 59 -4.76 -5.26 0.37
C TRP A 59 -6.25 -5.37 0.09
N VAL A 60 -6.85 -6.56 0.27
CA VAL A 60 -8.29 -6.77 0.09
C VAL A 60 -9.10 -5.94 1.09
N ILE A 61 -8.69 -5.90 2.35
CA ILE A 61 -9.32 -5.05 3.38
C ILE A 61 -9.21 -3.58 2.99
N LEU A 62 -8.05 -3.12 2.50
CA LEU A 62 -7.89 -1.77 1.99
C LEU A 62 -8.83 -1.48 0.82
N ALA A 63 -8.97 -2.42 -0.14
CA ALA A 63 -9.89 -2.28 -1.26
C ALA A 63 -11.35 -2.13 -0.79
N ILE A 64 -11.79 -2.98 0.14
CA ILE A 64 -13.12 -2.88 0.75
C ILE A 64 -13.29 -1.50 1.41
N TRP A 65 -12.29 -1.04 2.17
CA TRP A 65 -12.35 0.26 2.85
C TRP A 65 -12.45 1.43 1.88
N VAL A 66 -11.63 1.44 0.83
CA VAL A 66 -11.66 2.45 -0.23
C VAL A 66 -13.04 2.50 -0.91
N LEU A 67 -13.62 1.35 -1.21
CA LEU A 67 -14.94 1.27 -1.85
C LEU A 67 -16.05 1.77 -0.91
N PHE A 68 -16.01 1.38 0.36
CA PHE A 68 -16.94 1.84 1.38
C PHE A 68 -16.89 3.36 1.55
N GLU A 69 -15.71 3.94 1.72
CA GLU A 69 -15.57 5.39 1.94
C GLU A 69 -15.88 6.21 0.69
N ARG A 70 -15.65 5.66 -0.50
CA ARG A 70 -16.12 6.29 -1.74
C ARG A 70 -17.64 6.43 -1.74
N GLN A 71 -18.37 5.46 -1.21
CA GLN A 71 -19.84 5.50 -1.16
C GLN A 71 -20.35 6.42 -0.06
N GLN A 72 -19.81 6.30 1.16
CA GLN A 72 -20.30 7.01 2.34
C GLN A 72 -19.83 8.48 2.40
N TYR A 73 -18.55 8.72 2.11
CA TYR A 73 -17.91 10.02 2.29
C TYR A 73 -17.50 10.69 0.97
N ARG A 74 -17.87 10.07 -0.17
CA ARG A 74 -17.54 10.56 -1.53
C ARG A 74 -16.05 10.84 -1.75
N ILE A 75 -15.18 10.09 -1.07
CA ILE A 75 -13.73 10.23 -1.22
C ILE A 75 -13.33 9.83 -2.64
N ARG A 76 -12.65 10.75 -3.33
CA ARG A 76 -12.22 10.60 -4.72
C ARG A 76 -10.75 10.17 -4.79
N GLY A 77 -10.37 9.46 -5.85
CA GLY A 77 -8.97 9.09 -6.11
C GLY A 77 -8.45 7.86 -5.36
N GLY A 78 -9.28 7.17 -4.58
CA GLY A 78 -8.85 6.00 -3.78
C GLY A 78 -8.35 4.82 -4.61
N TRP A 79 -8.70 4.74 -5.89
CA TRP A 79 -8.18 3.73 -6.82
C TRP A 79 -6.65 3.81 -7.00
N LEU A 80 -6.04 5.00 -6.87
CA LEU A 80 -4.58 5.17 -6.93
C LEU A 80 -3.89 4.41 -5.78
N ALA A 81 -4.51 4.41 -4.59
CA ALA A 81 -4.02 3.64 -3.46
C ALA A 81 -4.11 2.14 -3.71
N LEU A 82 -5.13 1.67 -4.44
CA LEU A 82 -5.26 0.25 -4.79
C LEU A 82 -4.20 -0.19 -5.79
N LEU A 83 -3.94 0.63 -6.83
CA LEU A 83 -2.85 0.37 -7.78
C LEU A 83 -1.50 0.34 -7.09
N LEU A 84 -1.21 1.36 -6.27
CA LEU A 84 0.05 1.42 -5.52
C LEU A 84 0.15 0.32 -4.45
N GLY A 85 -1.00 -0.16 -3.98
CA GLY A 85 -1.09 -1.29 -3.07
C GLY A 85 -0.69 -2.63 -3.70
N ILE A 86 -0.78 -2.75 -5.03
CA ILE A 86 -0.28 -3.92 -5.78
C ILE A 86 1.21 -3.73 -6.07
N VAL A 87 1.59 -2.58 -6.65
CA VAL A 87 2.99 -2.22 -6.92
C VAL A 87 3.20 -0.75 -6.60
N PRO A 88 4.11 -0.37 -5.69
CA PRO A 88 5.14 -1.21 -5.06
C PRO A 88 4.64 -2.09 -3.90
N GLY A 89 3.47 -1.81 -3.31
CA GLY A 89 2.91 -2.67 -2.27
C GLY A 89 1.98 -1.94 -1.29
N VAL A 90 1.27 -2.72 -0.48
CA VAL A 90 0.15 -2.26 0.37
C VAL A 90 0.56 -1.13 1.30
N ALA A 91 1.77 -1.15 1.87
CA ALA A 91 2.26 -0.08 2.75
C ALA A 91 2.22 1.30 2.08
N VAL A 92 2.59 1.37 0.79
CA VAL A 92 2.63 2.61 0.01
C VAL A 92 1.22 3.03 -0.40
N GLY A 93 0.43 2.08 -0.89
CA GLY A 93 -0.98 2.31 -1.22
C GLY A 93 -1.77 2.84 -0.02
N PHE A 94 -1.61 2.19 1.14
CA PHE A 94 -2.28 2.58 2.38
C PHE A 94 -1.84 3.95 2.88
N ALA A 95 -0.53 4.24 2.89
CA ALA A 95 -0.01 5.55 3.26
C ALA A 95 -0.56 6.66 2.36
N LEU A 96 -0.60 6.44 1.03
CA LEU A 96 -1.20 7.40 0.10
C LEU A 96 -2.68 7.61 0.40
N TYR A 97 -3.42 6.52 0.64
CA TYR A 97 -4.85 6.61 0.94
C TYR A 97 -5.12 7.49 2.15
N LEU A 98 -4.40 7.28 3.24
CA LEU A 98 -4.54 8.06 4.47
C LEU A 98 -4.26 9.56 4.25
N LEU A 99 -3.19 9.88 3.50
CA LEU A 99 -2.83 11.27 3.19
C LEU A 99 -3.90 11.97 2.33
N MET A 100 -4.45 11.26 1.35
CA MET A 100 -5.48 11.78 0.45
C MET A 100 -6.81 11.95 1.19
N ARG A 101 -7.21 10.92 1.95
CA ARG A 101 -8.41 10.90 2.80
C ARG A 101 -8.43 12.09 3.75
N GLN A 102 -7.32 12.34 4.44
CA GLN A 102 -7.23 13.43 5.42
C GLN A 102 -7.51 14.80 4.80
N ARG A 103 -6.96 15.07 3.60
CA ARG A 103 -7.18 16.34 2.90
C ARG A 103 -8.65 16.54 2.50
N GLN A 104 -9.31 15.47 2.04
CA GLN A 104 -10.69 15.56 1.56
C GLN A 104 -11.68 15.71 2.72
N LEU A 105 -11.47 14.98 3.82
CA LEU A 105 -12.34 15.10 5.00
C LEU A 105 -12.29 16.48 5.65
N LYS A 106 -11.09 17.09 5.68
CA LYS A 106 -10.90 18.48 6.14
C LYS A 106 -11.58 19.48 5.20
N GLY A 107 -11.53 19.22 3.89
CA GLY A 107 -12.21 20.05 2.89
C GLY A 107 -13.73 19.89 2.86
N SER A 108 -14.26 18.77 3.35
CA SER A 108 -15.69 18.47 3.37
C SER A 108 -16.41 18.90 4.64
N GLY A 109 -15.69 19.44 5.65
CA GLY A 109 -16.26 19.85 6.94
C GLY A 109 -16.83 18.67 7.76
N ILE A 110 -16.44 17.44 7.42
CA ILE A 110 -16.85 16.22 8.15
C ILE A 110 -15.91 15.99 9.36
N VAL A 111 -14.78 16.71 9.41
CA VAL A 111 -13.78 16.69 10.48
C VAL A 111 -13.27 18.11 10.74
#